data_AF-A0A916JLU8-F1
#
_entry.id   AF-A0A916JLU8-F1
#
_cell.length_a   1.000
_cell.length_b   1.000
_cell.length_c   1.000
_cell.angle_alpha   90.00
_cell.angle_beta   90.00
_cell.angle_gamma   90.00
#
_symmetry.space_group_name_H-M   'P 1'
#
loop_
_entity.id
_entity.type
_entity.pdbx_description
1 polymer ?
#
loop_
_entity_poly.entity_id
_entity_poly.type
_entity_poly.pdbx_seq_one_letter_code
_entity_poly.pdbx_strand_id
1 'polypeptide(L)'
;MKTFYLLLSIAFLFNLSSCAEKPTDEEKRIAIETILEEYNDCVAEAESHQDCKTFTARAICEYNGIDDLKQGGDYIMYNEIYDFITAGDSWKSLGFAPDQEVMSEAQDLANQGYAVIAINTSDKYKFTVLIVKGELSKSGKWDAEVPSCAAFFPASSSLDAFINKTINYAWSSPEGVEFFVKR
;
A
#
# COMPACT_ATOMS: atom_id res chain seq x y z
N MET A 1 69.45 -16.60 -3.66
CA MET A 1 68.76 -16.73 -2.36
C MET A 1 67.92 -15.45 -2.19
N LYS A 2 66.72 -15.36 -2.76
CA LYS A 2 65.39 -15.67 -2.16
C LYS A 2 65.25 -15.13 -0.73
N THR A 3 64.31 -14.19 -0.52
CA THR A 3 63.22 -14.16 0.51
C THR A 3 62.64 -12.74 0.54
N PHE A 4 61.57 -12.44 -0.19
CA PHE A 4 60.14 -12.45 0.22
C PHE A 4 59.72 -11.24 1.08
N TYR A 5 59.15 -10.22 0.42
CA TYR A 5 58.31 -9.19 1.05
C TYR A 5 56.88 -9.73 1.12
N LEU A 6 56.31 -9.87 2.31
CA LEU A 6 54.91 -10.19 2.52
C LEU A 6 54.14 -8.88 2.81
N LEU A 7 53.54 -8.31 1.76
CA LEU A 7 52.49 -7.30 1.88
C LEU A 7 51.17 -8.04 2.09
N LEU A 8 50.55 -7.90 3.27
CA LEU A 8 49.18 -8.34 3.50
C LEU A 8 48.27 -7.11 3.54
N SER A 9 47.84 -6.67 2.36
CA SER A 9 46.73 -5.73 2.21
C SER A 9 45.44 -6.51 2.34
N ILE A 10 44.80 -6.47 3.50
CA ILE A 10 43.43 -6.96 3.66
C ILE A 10 42.50 -5.85 3.17
N ALA A 11 42.12 -5.93 1.89
CA ALA A 11 40.99 -5.21 1.35
C ALA A 11 39.71 -5.90 1.83
N PHE A 12 39.05 -5.35 2.85
CA PHE A 12 37.69 -5.75 3.19
C PHE A 12 36.73 -5.07 2.22
N LEU A 13 36.54 -5.70 1.06
CA LEU A 13 35.46 -5.41 0.13
C LEU A 13 34.18 -6.01 0.71
N PHE A 14 33.50 -5.30 1.60
CA PHE A 14 32.07 -5.54 1.82
C PHE A 14 31.28 -4.90 0.68
N ASN A 15 31.22 -5.61 -0.45
CA ASN A 15 30.10 -5.50 -1.38
C ASN A 15 29.02 -6.44 -0.86
N LEU A 16 28.11 -5.94 -0.02
CA LEU A 16 26.84 -6.59 0.24
C LEU A 16 25.77 -5.79 -0.48
N SER A 17 25.36 -6.36 -1.61
CA SER A 17 24.10 -6.09 -2.28
C SER A 17 22.97 -6.20 -1.25
N SER A 18 22.53 -5.07 -0.71
CA SER A 18 21.26 -4.98 0.00
C SER A 18 20.16 -5.19 -1.03
N CYS A 19 19.67 -6.42 -1.14
CA CYS A 19 18.29 -6.61 -1.59
C CYS A 19 17.45 -5.92 -0.52
N ALA A 20 16.67 -4.89 -0.89
CA ALA A 20 15.83 -4.17 0.06
C ALA A 20 15.04 -5.17 0.92
N GLU A 21 15.35 -5.22 2.21
CA GLU A 21 14.66 -6.10 3.14
C GLU A 21 13.21 -5.61 3.28
N LYS A 22 12.25 -6.53 3.25
CA LYS A 22 10.85 -6.17 3.46
C LYS A 22 10.72 -5.51 4.85
N PRO A 23 9.94 -4.42 5.01
CA PRO A 23 9.77 -3.79 6.32
C PRO A 23 9.22 -4.78 7.34
N THR A 24 9.73 -4.71 8.57
CA THR A 24 9.23 -5.45 9.72
C THR A 24 7.82 -5.01 10.09
N ASP A 25 7.06 -5.85 10.79
CA ASP A 25 5.71 -5.50 11.25
C ASP A 25 5.68 -4.20 12.08
N GLU A 26 6.72 -3.94 12.86
CA GLU A 26 6.85 -2.72 13.66
C GLU A 26 7.11 -1.49 12.80
N GLU A 27 8.00 -1.58 11.81
CA GLU A 27 8.23 -0.49 10.85
C GLU A 27 6.96 -0.18 10.04
N LYS A 28 6.23 -1.23 9.61
CA LYS A 28 4.95 -1.08 8.92
C LYS A 28 3.91 -0.35 9.78
N ARG A 29 3.82 -0.72 11.06
CA ARG A 29 2.91 -0.12 12.03
C ARG A 29 3.24 1.36 12.24
N ILE A 30 4.51 1.67 12.49
CA ILE A 30 4.99 3.05 12.65
C ILE A 30 4.68 3.86 11.38
N ALA A 31 5.04 3.33 10.20
CA ALA A 31 4.82 4.03 8.94
C ALA A 31 3.35 4.40 8.73
N ILE A 32 2.42 3.44 8.87
CA ILE A 32 1.00 3.73 8.58
C ILE A 32 0.35 4.62 9.64
N GLU A 33 0.77 4.53 10.91
CA GLU A 33 0.31 5.43 11.98
C GLU A 33 0.80 6.86 11.75
N THR A 34 2.08 7.05 11.41
CA THR A 34 2.65 8.36 11.08
C THR A 34 1.98 8.96 9.86
N ILE A 35 1.74 8.18 8.80
CA ILE A 35 1.07 8.66 7.59
C ILE A 35 -0.39 9.06 7.88
N LEU A 36 -1.08 8.36 8.80
CA LEU A 36 -2.42 8.76 9.23
C LEU A 36 -2.41 10.09 9.98
N GLU A 37 -1.49 10.28 10.91
CA GLU A 37 -1.31 11.54 11.64
C GLU A 37 -1.04 12.70 10.68
N GLU A 38 -0.04 12.55 9.81
CA GLU A 38 0.34 13.58 8.84
C GLU A 38 -0.76 13.85 7.79
N TYR A 39 -1.56 12.86 7.43
CA TYR A 39 -2.72 13.07 6.56
C TYR A 39 -3.76 13.96 7.24
N ASN A 40 -4.05 13.68 8.52
CA ASN A 40 -5.03 14.45 9.28
C ASN A 40 -4.56 15.89 9.48
N ASP A 41 -3.26 16.09 9.73
CA ASP A 41 -2.67 17.43 9.82
C ASP A 41 -2.75 18.16 8.47
N CYS A 42 -2.40 17.49 7.38
CA CYS A 42 -2.53 18.05 6.03
C CYS A 42 -3.96 18.51 5.75
N VAL A 43 -4.96 17.67 6.05
CA VAL A 43 -6.37 17.99 5.83
C VAL A 43 -6.84 19.16 6.69
N ALA A 44 -6.33 19.28 7.92
CA ALA A 44 -6.69 20.36 8.83
C ALA A 44 -6.14 21.74 8.40
N GLU A 45 -5.00 21.75 7.72
CA GLU A 45 -4.28 22.97 7.33
C GLU A 45 -4.48 23.36 5.85
N ALA A 46 -4.87 22.41 5.00
CA ALA A 46 -5.00 22.64 3.56
C ALA A 46 -6.18 23.55 3.19
N GLU A 47 -6.01 24.31 2.11
CA GLU A 47 -7.13 25.04 1.48
C GLU A 47 -8.11 24.05 0.82
N SER A 48 -7.60 22.91 0.35
CA SER A 48 -8.39 21.82 -0.19
C SER A 48 -7.88 20.46 0.28
N HIS A 49 -8.77 19.51 0.57
CA HIS A 49 -8.39 18.10 0.81
C HIS A 49 -7.57 17.50 -0.36
N GLN A 50 -7.72 18.05 -1.58
CA GLN A 50 -6.92 17.65 -2.74
C GLN A 50 -5.44 18.00 -2.60
N ASP A 51 -5.05 18.86 -1.68
CA ASP A 51 -3.63 19.14 -1.40
C ASP A 51 -2.95 17.90 -0.75
N CYS A 52 -3.75 17.02 -0.14
CA CYS A 52 -3.31 15.76 0.49
C CYS A 52 -3.43 14.53 -0.44
N LYS A 53 -3.50 14.76 -1.76
CA LYS A 53 -3.80 13.73 -2.79
C LYS A 53 -2.76 12.63 -2.98
N THR A 54 -1.58 12.75 -2.39
CA THR A 54 -0.47 11.79 -2.57
C THR A 54 -0.39 10.75 -1.44
N PHE A 55 -1.14 10.94 -0.34
CA PHE A 55 -1.05 10.09 0.85
C PHE A 55 -1.41 8.63 0.61
N THR A 56 -2.32 8.33 -0.32
CA THR A 56 -2.65 6.94 -0.68
C THR A 56 -1.46 6.22 -1.31
N ALA A 57 -0.79 6.84 -2.29
CA ALA A 57 0.39 6.27 -2.94
C ALA A 57 1.57 6.17 -1.95
N ARG A 58 1.73 7.17 -1.09
CA ARG A 58 2.71 7.16 0.00
C ARG A 58 2.50 6.01 0.97
N ALA A 59 1.27 5.82 1.45
CA ALA A 59 0.91 4.72 2.33
C ALA A 59 1.24 3.36 1.71
N ILE A 60 0.89 3.15 0.44
CA ILE A 60 1.19 1.90 -0.27
C ILE A 60 2.71 1.67 -0.36
N CYS A 61 3.49 2.71 -0.66
CA CYS A 61 4.93 2.62 -0.78
C CYS A 61 5.63 2.34 0.56
N GLU A 62 5.43 3.21 1.54
CA GLU A 62 6.14 3.15 2.82
C GLU A 62 5.74 1.95 3.67
N TYR A 63 4.45 1.58 3.68
CA TYR A 63 3.98 0.38 4.38
C TYR A 63 4.57 -0.92 3.80
N ASN A 64 4.88 -0.95 2.50
CA ASN A 64 5.35 -2.16 1.85
C ASN A 64 6.86 -2.15 1.52
N GLY A 65 7.53 -1.02 1.73
CA GLY A 65 8.94 -0.83 1.34
C GLY A 65 9.15 -0.88 -0.17
N ILE A 66 8.20 -0.34 -0.94
CA ILE A 66 8.28 -0.24 -2.41
C ILE A 66 8.29 1.23 -2.84
N ASP A 67 8.79 1.51 -4.04
CA ASP A 67 8.88 2.88 -4.59
C ASP A 67 8.15 3.05 -5.92
N ASP A 68 7.40 2.03 -6.36
CA ASP A 68 6.73 1.99 -7.67
C ASP A 68 5.83 3.20 -7.94
N LEU A 69 5.13 3.70 -6.92
CA LEU A 69 4.20 4.82 -7.07
C LEU A 69 4.90 6.18 -6.92
N LYS A 70 6.22 6.25 -7.06
CA LYS A 70 7.00 7.48 -7.13
C LYS A 70 7.33 7.86 -8.56
N GLN A 71 7.14 9.14 -8.91
CA GLN A 71 7.55 9.74 -10.18
C GLN A 71 8.23 11.08 -9.91
N GLY A 72 9.43 11.28 -10.49
CA GLY A 72 10.16 12.55 -10.33
C GLY A 72 10.61 12.85 -8.90
N GLY A 73 10.65 11.84 -8.01
CA GLY A 73 11.01 11.99 -6.60
C GLY A 73 9.82 12.18 -5.66
N ASP A 74 8.60 12.34 -6.19
CA ASP A 74 7.35 12.50 -5.44
C ASP A 74 6.40 11.32 -5.68
N TYR A 75 5.40 11.16 -4.82
CA TYR A 75 4.34 10.16 -4.99
C TYR A 75 3.30 10.62 -6.02
N ILE A 76 2.79 9.70 -6.82
CA ILE A 76 1.66 9.97 -7.74
C ILE A 76 0.38 10.26 -6.96
N MET A 77 -0.58 10.90 -7.63
CA MET A 77 -1.88 11.23 -7.04
C MET A 77 -2.76 9.98 -6.92
N TYR A 78 -3.67 9.96 -5.94
CA TYR A 78 -4.58 8.83 -5.69
C TYR A 78 -5.37 8.38 -6.94
N ASN A 79 -5.75 9.31 -7.81
CA ASN A 79 -6.51 9.03 -9.04
C ASN A 79 -5.64 8.59 -10.22
N GLU A 80 -4.32 8.54 -10.07
CA GLU A 80 -3.37 8.04 -11.08
C GLU A 80 -2.95 6.59 -10.81
N ILE A 81 -3.23 6.06 -9.61
CA ILE A 81 -2.79 4.72 -9.18
C ILE A 81 -3.33 3.62 -10.11
N TYR A 82 -4.62 3.66 -10.45
CA TYR A 82 -5.23 2.64 -11.30
C TYR A 82 -4.58 2.58 -12.69
N ASP A 83 -4.39 3.74 -13.32
CA ASP A 83 -3.75 3.82 -14.63
C ASP A 83 -2.28 3.35 -14.55
N PHE A 84 -1.57 3.70 -13.48
CA PHE A 84 -0.20 3.24 -13.26
C PHE A 84 -0.10 1.70 -13.16
N ILE A 85 -0.90 1.07 -12.29
CA ILE A 85 -0.78 -0.37 -12.02
C ILE A 85 -1.26 -1.22 -13.19
N THR A 86 -2.13 -0.68 -14.06
CA THR A 86 -2.67 -1.40 -15.22
C THR A 86 -1.87 -1.16 -16.50
N ALA A 87 -0.99 -0.16 -16.53
CA ALA A 87 -0.14 0.12 -17.68
C ALA A 87 1.03 -0.87 -17.86
N GLY A 88 1.35 -1.68 -16.83
CA GLY A 88 2.48 -2.61 -16.86
C GLY A 88 2.18 -3.96 -16.21
N ASP A 89 3.19 -4.83 -16.16
CA ASP A 89 3.06 -6.21 -15.66
C ASP A 89 3.50 -6.37 -14.18
N SER A 90 3.84 -5.26 -13.52
CA SER A 90 4.37 -5.27 -12.15
C SER A 90 3.30 -5.53 -11.09
N TRP A 91 2.03 -5.33 -11.43
CA TRP A 91 0.86 -5.61 -10.61
C TRP A 91 -0.04 -6.63 -11.30
N LYS A 92 -0.72 -7.45 -10.49
CA LYS A 92 -1.63 -8.51 -10.97
C LYS A 92 -2.98 -8.33 -10.32
N SER A 93 -4.04 -8.35 -11.14
CA SER A 93 -5.41 -8.51 -10.64
C SER A 93 -5.59 -9.89 -9.98
N LEU A 94 -6.18 -9.87 -8.78
CA LEU A 94 -6.62 -11.06 -8.06
C LEU A 94 -8.08 -11.41 -8.38
N GLY A 95 -8.89 -10.40 -8.73
CA GLY A 95 -10.32 -10.54 -9.02
C GLY A 95 -11.18 -9.50 -8.30
N PHE A 96 -12.50 -9.69 -8.32
CA PHE A 96 -13.49 -8.73 -7.84
C PHE A 96 -14.19 -9.19 -6.55
N ALA A 97 -14.55 -8.25 -5.68
CA ALA A 97 -15.49 -8.48 -4.59
C ALA A 97 -16.92 -8.73 -5.12
N PRO A 98 -17.79 -9.47 -4.38
CA PRO A 98 -17.56 -10.08 -3.08
C PRO A 98 -17.08 -11.54 -3.18
N ASP A 99 -16.29 -11.92 -4.18
CA ASP A 99 -15.73 -13.27 -4.25
C ASP A 99 -14.86 -13.55 -3.02
N GLN A 100 -15.30 -14.53 -2.21
CA GLN A 100 -14.66 -14.85 -0.94
C GLN A 100 -13.25 -15.42 -1.13
N GLU A 101 -12.99 -16.14 -2.23
CA GLU A 101 -11.65 -16.68 -2.52
C GLU A 101 -10.69 -15.52 -2.81
N VAL A 102 -11.12 -14.53 -3.59
CA VAL A 102 -10.33 -13.32 -3.88
C VAL A 102 -10.02 -12.52 -2.62
N MET A 103 -11.02 -12.28 -1.77
CA MET A 103 -10.83 -11.51 -0.53
C MET A 103 -9.92 -12.24 0.47
N SER A 104 -10.01 -13.58 0.53
CA SER A 104 -9.14 -14.39 1.37
C SER A 104 -7.70 -14.38 0.85
N GLU A 105 -7.50 -14.59 -0.46
CA GLU A 105 -6.18 -14.51 -1.09
C GLU A 105 -5.54 -13.12 -0.88
N ALA A 106 -6.31 -12.04 -1.02
CA ALA A 106 -5.84 -10.68 -0.78
C ALA A 106 -5.35 -10.47 0.65
N GLN A 107 -6.09 -10.93 1.66
CA GLN A 107 -5.69 -10.82 3.07
C GLN A 107 -4.46 -11.69 3.37
N ASP A 108 -4.41 -12.91 2.82
CA ASP A 108 -3.28 -13.83 3.00
C ASP A 108 -1.99 -13.28 2.39
N LEU A 109 -2.06 -12.66 1.21
CA LEU A 109 -0.92 -12.02 0.55
C LEU A 109 -0.44 -10.79 1.34
N ALA A 110 -1.36 -9.97 1.86
CA ALA A 110 -1.00 -8.86 2.75
C ALA A 110 -0.31 -9.37 4.03
N ASN A 111 -0.78 -10.47 4.60
CA ASN A 111 -0.18 -11.12 5.78
C ASN A 111 1.22 -11.68 5.51
N GLN A 112 1.50 -12.09 4.26
CA GLN A 112 2.83 -12.50 3.78
C GLN A 112 3.73 -11.31 3.39
N GLY A 113 3.23 -10.08 3.58
CA GLY A 113 3.97 -8.84 3.35
C GLY A 113 4.07 -8.44 1.88
N TYR A 114 3.20 -8.93 1.00
CA TYR A 114 3.05 -8.38 -0.35
C TYR A 114 2.24 -7.07 -0.29
N ALA A 115 2.54 -6.14 -1.21
CA ALA A 115 1.71 -4.96 -1.38
C ALA A 115 0.41 -5.35 -2.07
N VAL A 116 -0.70 -5.25 -1.35
CA VAL A 116 -2.04 -5.56 -1.83
C VAL A 116 -2.91 -4.33 -1.71
N ILE A 117 -3.65 -4.01 -2.77
CA ILE A 117 -4.57 -2.87 -2.82
C ILE A 117 -5.92 -3.32 -3.33
N ALA A 118 -6.96 -2.56 -2.98
CA ALA A 118 -8.27 -2.69 -3.60
C ALA A 118 -8.66 -1.36 -4.23
N ILE A 119 -9.30 -1.40 -5.39
CA ILE A 119 -9.70 -0.23 -6.17
C ILE A 119 -11.16 -0.38 -6.56
N ASN A 120 -11.96 0.67 -6.35
CA ASN A 120 -13.29 0.71 -6.97
C ASN A 120 -13.17 1.16 -8.42
N THR A 121 -13.12 0.20 -9.35
CA THR A 121 -13.00 0.42 -10.78
C THR A 121 -14.28 0.92 -11.44
N SER A 122 -15.40 0.98 -10.71
CA SER A 122 -16.64 1.63 -11.14
C SER A 122 -16.73 3.10 -10.72
N ASP A 123 -15.93 3.54 -9.74
CA ASP A 123 -15.90 4.93 -9.29
C ASP A 123 -15.21 5.84 -10.33
N LYS A 124 -15.62 7.12 -10.36
CA LYS A 124 -15.06 8.16 -11.24
C LYS A 124 -13.58 8.38 -10.96
N TYR A 125 -13.17 8.36 -9.69
CA TYR A 125 -11.80 8.67 -9.29
C TYR A 125 -10.94 7.42 -9.03
N LYS A 126 -11.49 6.22 -9.28
CA LYS A 126 -10.80 4.94 -9.03
C LYS A 126 -10.19 4.91 -7.63
N PHE A 127 -10.98 5.27 -6.62
CA PHE A 127 -10.52 5.32 -5.25
C PHE A 127 -9.83 4.02 -4.84
N THR A 128 -8.69 4.13 -4.17
CA THR A 128 -7.80 3.01 -3.83
C THR A 128 -7.62 2.95 -2.32
N VAL A 129 -7.63 1.73 -1.77
CA VAL A 129 -7.28 1.46 -0.36
C VAL A 129 -6.14 0.45 -0.29
N LEU A 130 -5.31 0.59 0.74
CA LEU A 130 -4.25 -0.36 1.06
C LEU A 130 -4.82 -1.50 1.90
N ILE A 131 -4.63 -2.76 1.50
CA ILE A 131 -4.92 -3.90 2.36
C ILE A 131 -3.76 -4.08 3.33
N VAL A 132 -4.06 -4.12 4.62
CA VAL A 132 -3.06 -4.21 5.70
C VAL A 132 -3.08 -5.60 6.32
N LYS A 133 -1.97 -5.95 6.99
CA LYS A 133 -1.90 -7.18 7.79
C LYS A 133 -3.03 -7.22 8.82
N GLY A 134 -3.70 -8.36 8.93
CA GLY A 134 -4.84 -8.53 9.80
C GLY A 134 -5.62 -9.80 9.51
N GLU A 135 -6.81 -9.87 10.08
CA GLU A 135 -7.75 -10.98 9.89
C GLU A 135 -8.92 -10.53 9.04
N LEU A 136 -9.52 -11.48 8.32
CA LEU A 136 -10.83 -11.27 7.72
C LEU A 136 -11.87 -11.02 8.82
N SER A 137 -12.88 -10.22 8.51
CA SER A 137 -13.96 -9.93 9.45
C SER A 137 -15.29 -9.85 8.74
N LYS A 138 -16.34 -10.39 9.37
CA LYS A 138 -17.68 -10.42 8.78
C LYS A 138 -18.25 -9.01 8.57
N SER A 139 -18.61 -8.69 7.34
CA SER A 139 -19.37 -7.50 6.97
C SER A 139 -20.84 -7.85 6.78
N GLY A 140 -21.71 -7.36 7.66
CA GLY A 140 -23.16 -7.49 7.47
C GLY A 140 -23.69 -6.72 6.26
N LYS A 141 -22.96 -5.72 5.76
CA LYS A 141 -23.34 -4.93 4.58
C LYS A 141 -23.03 -5.65 3.27
N TRP A 142 -21.94 -6.40 3.23
CA TRP A 142 -21.48 -7.12 2.04
C TRP A 142 -21.88 -8.59 2.07
N ASP A 143 -22.39 -9.09 3.20
CA ASP A 143 -22.70 -10.50 3.46
C ASP A 143 -21.52 -11.44 3.17
N ALA A 144 -20.30 -10.99 3.51
CA ALA A 144 -19.05 -11.70 3.28
C ALA A 144 -18.03 -11.40 4.38
N GLU A 145 -16.97 -12.20 4.45
CA GLU A 145 -15.80 -11.89 5.28
C GLU A 145 -14.83 -11.05 4.47
N VAL A 146 -14.48 -9.88 4.99
CA VAL A 146 -13.78 -8.86 4.21
C VAL A 146 -12.43 -8.49 4.82
N PRO A 147 -11.44 -8.04 4.01
CA PRO A 147 -10.11 -7.71 4.50
C PRO A 147 -10.06 -6.44 5.37
N SER A 148 -8.99 -6.36 6.17
CA SER A 148 -8.58 -5.15 6.87
C SER A 148 -7.82 -4.21 5.93
N CYS A 149 -8.11 -2.91 5.99
CA CYS A 149 -7.50 -1.92 5.11
C CYS A 149 -7.20 -0.58 5.82
N ALA A 150 -6.44 0.26 5.12
CA ALA A 150 -6.22 1.66 5.40
C ALA A 150 -6.72 2.51 4.22
N ALA A 151 -7.38 3.63 4.52
CA ALA A 151 -7.98 4.51 3.53
C ALA A 151 -7.75 5.98 3.89
N PHE A 152 -7.42 6.78 2.86
CA PHE A 152 -7.16 8.22 2.94
C PHE A 152 -8.01 8.90 1.89
N PHE A 153 -8.85 9.88 2.23
CA PHE A 153 -9.93 10.38 1.37
C PHE A 153 -9.70 11.81 0.85
N PRO A 154 -8.72 12.06 -0.05
CA PRO A 154 -8.44 13.42 -0.52
C PRO A 154 -9.60 14.04 -1.34
N ALA A 155 -10.52 13.22 -1.84
CA ALA A 155 -11.71 13.64 -2.58
C ALA A 155 -12.96 13.85 -1.72
N SER A 156 -12.90 13.64 -0.40
CA SER A 156 -14.04 13.76 0.49
C SER A 156 -13.71 14.57 1.73
N SER A 157 -14.54 15.57 2.01
CA SER A 157 -14.49 16.35 3.25
C SER A 157 -15.39 15.81 4.36
N SER A 158 -16.11 14.70 4.10
CA SER A 158 -17.07 14.12 5.04
C SER A 158 -16.68 12.73 5.54
N LEU A 159 -15.52 12.23 5.13
CA LEU A 159 -15.01 10.91 5.51
C LEU A 159 -13.65 11.08 6.18
N ASP A 160 -13.52 10.50 7.36
CA ASP A 160 -12.26 10.47 8.08
C ASP A 160 -11.38 9.35 7.53
N ALA A 161 -10.07 9.63 7.40
CA ALA A 161 -9.11 8.58 7.11
C ALA A 161 -9.03 7.58 8.27
N PHE A 162 -8.62 6.35 7.95
CA PHE A 162 -8.50 5.31 8.94
C PHE A 162 -7.45 4.27 8.57
N ILE A 163 -7.00 3.55 9.60
CA ILE A 163 -6.18 2.35 9.51
C ILE A 163 -6.88 1.21 10.26
N ASN A 164 -6.60 -0.04 9.89
CA ASN A 164 -7.07 -1.25 10.58
C ASN A 164 -8.61 -1.33 10.73
N LYS A 165 -9.36 -0.83 9.75
CA LYS A 165 -10.81 -1.10 9.64
C LYS A 165 -11.07 -2.02 8.45
N THR A 166 -12.22 -2.66 8.43
CA THR A 166 -12.61 -3.50 7.30
C THR A 166 -12.91 -2.66 6.05
N ILE A 167 -12.66 -3.21 4.87
CA ILE A 167 -12.86 -2.54 3.57
C ILE A 167 -14.26 -1.95 3.35
N ASN A 168 -15.29 -2.50 4.00
CA ASN A 168 -16.66 -2.00 3.94
C ASN A 168 -16.86 -0.65 4.69
N TYR A 169 -15.82 -0.09 5.30
CA TYR A 169 -15.78 1.30 5.76
C TYR A 169 -15.39 2.27 4.64
N ALA A 170 -14.65 1.82 3.62
CA ALA A 170 -14.31 2.62 2.46
C ALA A 170 -15.44 2.65 1.43
N TRP A 171 -16.15 1.51 1.24
CA TRP A 171 -17.28 1.42 0.31
C TRP A 171 -18.49 0.73 0.93
N SER A 172 -19.68 1.28 0.66
CA SER A 172 -20.95 0.71 1.12
C SER A 172 -21.34 -0.57 0.38
N SER A 173 -20.84 -0.78 -0.84
CA SER A 173 -21.11 -1.92 -1.72
C SER A 173 -19.80 -2.54 -2.24
N PRO A 174 -19.74 -3.87 -2.46
CA PRO A 174 -18.61 -4.53 -3.11
C PRO A 174 -18.54 -4.27 -4.62
N GLU A 175 -19.60 -3.73 -5.23
CA GLU A 175 -19.68 -3.56 -6.68
C GLU A 175 -18.54 -2.69 -7.24
N GLY A 176 -17.82 -3.24 -8.21
CA GLY A 176 -16.67 -2.58 -8.85
C GLY A 176 -15.38 -2.65 -8.04
N VAL A 177 -15.36 -3.24 -6.85
CA VAL A 177 -14.12 -3.36 -6.06
C VAL A 177 -13.28 -4.51 -6.60
N GLU A 178 -12.11 -4.19 -7.15
CA GLU A 178 -11.12 -5.14 -7.67
C GLU A 178 -9.86 -5.12 -6.81
N PHE A 179 -9.27 -6.29 -6.58
CA PHE A 179 -8.05 -6.46 -5.80
C PHE A 179 -6.84 -6.64 -6.71
N PHE A 180 -5.71 -6.04 -6.33
CA PHE A 180 -4.43 -6.15 -7.03
C PHE A 180 -3.30 -6.46 -6.05
N VAL A 181 -2.32 -7.22 -6.51
CA VAL A 181 -1.07 -7.50 -5.77
C VAL A 181 0.15 -7.12 -6.59
N LYS A 182 1.16 -6.55 -5.92
CA LYS A 182 2.49 -6.32 -6.49
C LYS A 182 3.24 -7.65 -6.63
N ARG A 183 3.70 -7.95 -7.86
CA ARG A 183 4.52 -9.13 -8.17
C ARG A 183 6.01 -8.91 -7.88
#